data_AF-A0A9X4AZP1-F1
#
_entry.id   AF-A0A9X4AZP1-F1
#
_cell.length_a   1.000
_cell.length_b   1.000
_cell.length_c   1.000
_cell.angle_alpha   90.00
_cell.angle_beta   90.00
_cell.angle_gamma   90.00
#
_symmetry.space_group_name_H-M   'P 1'
#
loop_
_entity.id
_entity.type
_entity.pdbx_description
1 polymer ?
#
loop_
_entity_poly.entity_id
_entity_poly.type
_entity_poly.pdbx_seq_one_letter_code
_entity_poly.pdbx_strand_id
1 'polypeptide(L)'
;MDEEKRRKLITTDARGRIVFATIALVIPLVLGLLFRRQELRLRALADHGRAGTATLTAVTRQGSASVSHYRYEVDGVVYTWNVDRKKLPGEPGETFDITYLPEDPSLSRPGSYSNVELDAELNLPFRRGFPLGIFVLFGSAAALCHRNIRRLQKGAPVSTKPRISPDGAGRIVAALLLACVLAVNLDPKVRAVQIAAFGPAPFGLPAWLVVALVEIALFAPFFWVFPHLMRLVLGRYTQGGSLSKLGIVLAVAQAGPEERRSRLVVVAGLVYFIALVTAWIVFADSRGI
;
A
#
# COMPACT_ATOMS: atom_id res chain seq x y z
N MET A 1 5.91 -3.16 44.06
CA MET A 1 6.43 -2.63 42.77
C MET A 1 6.03 -3.48 41.56
N ASP A 2 6.04 -4.83 41.65
CA ASP A 2 5.67 -5.70 40.51
C ASP A 2 4.18 -5.71 40.14
N GLU A 3 3.29 -5.51 41.12
CA GLU A 3 1.85 -5.50 40.89
C GLU A 3 1.37 -4.26 40.13
N GLU A 4 1.93 -3.10 40.44
CA GLU A 4 1.66 -1.85 39.71
C GLU A 4 2.14 -1.95 38.25
N LYS A 5 3.35 -2.50 38.03
CA LYS A 5 3.88 -2.76 36.68
C LYS A 5 2.99 -3.74 35.91
N ARG A 6 2.55 -4.83 36.55
CA ARG A 6 1.62 -5.80 35.97
C ARG A 6 0.32 -5.12 35.55
N ARG A 7 -0.25 -4.27 36.42
CA ARG A 7 -1.49 -3.53 36.13
C ARG A 7 -1.31 -2.61 34.91
N LYS A 8 -0.23 -1.81 34.86
CA LYS A 8 0.08 -0.94 33.71
C LYS A 8 0.20 -1.71 32.40
N LEU A 9 0.89 -2.85 32.42
CA LEU A 9 1.05 -3.71 31.23
C LEU A 9 -0.28 -4.28 30.76
N ILE A 10 -1.11 -4.79 31.67
CA ILE A 10 -2.44 -5.30 31.34
C ILE A 10 -3.30 -4.19 30.73
N THR A 11 -3.29 -2.98 31.29
CA THR A 11 -4.05 -1.85 30.75
C THR A 11 -3.55 -1.46 29.35
N THR A 12 -2.24 -1.45 29.14
CA THR A 12 -1.63 -1.13 27.83
C THR A 12 -1.99 -2.17 26.79
N ASP A 13 -1.83 -3.46 27.09
CA ASP A 13 -2.22 -4.55 26.19
C ASP A 13 -3.74 -4.61 25.96
N ALA A 14 -4.55 -4.25 26.95
CA ALA A 14 -6.00 -4.19 26.80
C ALA A 14 -6.40 -3.10 25.79
N ARG A 15 -5.78 -1.92 25.89
CA ARG A 15 -5.94 -0.84 24.89
C ARG A 15 -5.45 -1.28 23.51
N GLY A 16 -4.26 -1.86 23.43
CA GLY A 16 -3.69 -2.38 22.18
C GLY A 16 -4.58 -3.44 21.52
N ARG A 17 -5.10 -4.39 22.31
CA ARG A 17 -6.05 -5.41 21.85
C ARG A 17 -7.29 -4.77 21.23
N ILE A 18 -7.89 -3.80 21.91
CA ILE A 18 -9.10 -3.12 21.42
C ILE A 18 -8.79 -2.41 20.10
N VAL A 19 -7.75 -1.58 20.07
CA VAL A 19 -7.36 -0.83 18.86
C VAL A 19 -7.08 -1.77 17.70
N PHE A 20 -6.25 -2.80 17.88
CA PHE A 20 -5.93 -3.75 16.81
C PHE A 20 -7.14 -4.58 16.38
N ALA A 21 -8.01 -5.01 17.30
CA ALA A 21 -9.23 -5.73 16.95
C ALA A 21 -10.21 -4.85 16.17
N THR A 22 -10.37 -3.58 16.56
CA THR A 22 -11.19 -2.61 15.83
C THR A 22 -10.64 -2.40 14.43
N ILE A 23 -9.33 -2.17 14.28
CA ILE A 23 -8.69 -2.01 12.96
C ILE A 23 -8.86 -3.27 12.11
N ALA A 24 -8.64 -4.45 12.70
CA ALA A 24 -8.77 -5.74 12.02
C ALA A 24 -10.17 -5.98 11.47
N LEU A 25 -11.22 -5.43 12.10
CA LEU A 25 -12.60 -5.60 11.65
C LEU A 25 -13.05 -4.47 10.74
N VAL A 26 -12.88 -3.22 11.16
CA VAL A 26 -13.45 -2.05 10.49
C VAL A 26 -12.80 -1.81 9.13
N ILE A 27 -11.47 -1.81 9.05
CA ILE A 27 -10.79 -1.49 7.78
C ILE A 27 -11.09 -2.56 6.72
N PRO A 28 -10.92 -3.88 6.99
CA PRO A 28 -11.26 -4.91 6.01
C PRO A 28 -12.73 -4.92 5.61
N LEU A 29 -13.65 -4.68 6.55
CA LEU A 29 -15.07 -4.62 6.25
C LEU A 29 -15.40 -3.45 5.31
N VAL A 30 -14.92 -2.24 5.63
CA VAL A 30 -15.14 -1.05 4.80
C VAL A 30 -14.53 -1.23 3.41
N LEU A 31 -13.28 -1.70 3.33
CA LEU A 31 -12.62 -1.97 2.05
C LEU A 31 -13.36 -3.06 1.26
N GLY A 32 -13.78 -4.13 1.92
CA GLY A 32 -14.56 -5.21 1.31
C GLY A 32 -15.88 -4.72 0.74
N LEU A 33 -16.61 -3.87 1.47
CA LEU A 33 -17.85 -3.24 1.00
C LEU A 33 -17.61 -2.30 -0.19
N LEU A 34 -16.56 -1.48 -0.13
CA LEU A 34 -16.18 -0.59 -1.24
C LEU A 34 -15.81 -1.39 -2.50
N PHE A 35 -14.97 -2.42 -2.37
CA PHE A 35 -14.59 -3.28 -3.48
C PHE A 35 -15.76 -4.08 -4.02
N ARG A 36 -16.66 -4.57 -3.16
CA ARG A 36 -17.87 -5.28 -3.59
C ARG A 36 -18.83 -4.35 -4.32
N ARG A 37 -19.03 -3.13 -3.83
CA ARG A 37 -19.84 -2.10 -4.51
C ARG A 37 -19.27 -1.79 -5.89
N GLN A 38 -17.96 -1.58 -5.98
CA GLN A 38 -17.30 -1.33 -7.27
C GLN A 38 -17.38 -2.54 -8.19
N GLU A 39 -17.26 -3.76 -7.65
CA GLU A 39 -17.41 -5.00 -8.43
C GLU A 39 -18.80 -5.11 -9.05
N LEU A 40 -19.86 -4.89 -8.27
CA LEU A 40 -21.23 -4.94 -8.76
C LEU A 40 -21.50 -3.86 -9.83
N ARG A 41 -21.00 -2.63 -9.60
CA ARG A 41 -21.13 -1.53 -10.56
C ARG A 41 -20.46 -1.83 -11.90
N LEU A 42 -19.26 -2.41 -11.89
CA LEU A 42 -18.54 -2.74 -13.13
C LEU A 42 -19.16 -3.94 -13.85
N ARG A 43 -19.66 -4.95 -13.12
CA ARG A 43 -20.41 -6.06 -13.70
C ARG A 43 -21.70 -5.57 -14.36
N ALA A 44 -22.46 -4.72 -13.66
CA ALA A 44 -23.66 -4.11 -14.20
C ALA A 44 -23.39 -3.32 -15.48
N LEU A 45 -22.28 -2.56 -15.52
CA LEU A 45 -21.85 -1.85 -16.73
C LEU A 45 -21.56 -2.80 -17.90
N ALA A 46 -20.93 -3.96 -17.64
CA ALA A 46 -20.65 -4.96 -18.68
C ALA A 46 -21.92 -5.71 -19.13
N ASP A 47 -22.85 -5.97 -18.22
CA ASP A 47 -24.03 -6.79 -18.48
C ASP A 47 -25.13 -6.00 -19.22
N HIS A 48 -25.36 -4.73 -18.83
CA HIS A 48 -26.48 -3.91 -19.35
C HIS A 48 -26.14 -2.42 -19.49
N GLY A 49 -24.86 -2.09 -19.64
CA GLY A 49 -24.45 -0.74 -20.01
C GLY A 49 -25.09 -0.29 -21.34
N ARG A 50 -25.44 0.99 -21.43
CA ARG A 50 -25.98 1.60 -22.65
C ARG A 50 -24.91 2.41 -23.36
N ALA A 51 -24.97 2.39 -24.69
CA ALA A 51 -24.14 3.26 -25.52
C ALA A 51 -24.59 4.72 -25.37
N GLY A 52 -23.63 5.62 -25.33
CA GLY A 52 -23.84 7.06 -25.34
C GLY A 52 -22.68 7.75 -26.04
N THR A 53 -22.78 9.07 -26.20
CA THR A 53 -21.73 9.89 -26.81
C THR A 53 -21.21 10.87 -25.78
N ALA A 54 -19.89 10.95 -25.65
CA ALA A 54 -19.19 11.91 -24.81
C ALA A 54 -18.38 12.89 -25.65
N THR A 55 -18.03 14.02 -25.07
CA THR A 55 -17.12 15.01 -25.64
C THR A 55 -15.94 15.19 -24.70
N LEU A 56 -14.71 15.12 -25.25
CA LEU A 56 -13.49 15.38 -24.50
C LEU A 56 -13.43 16.88 -24.17
N THR A 57 -13.26 17.22 -22.89
CA THR A 57 -13.34 18.62 -22.42
C THR A 57 -11.97 19.22 -22.14
N ALA A 58 -11.03 18.42 -21.63
CA ALA A 58 -9.69 18.89 -21.30
C ALA A 58 -8.70 17.73 -21.22
N VAL A 59 -7.41 18.06 -21.37
CA VAL A 59 -6.30 17.16 -21.04
C VAL A 59 -5.45 17.85 -20.00
N THR A 60 -5.31 17.23 -18.83
CA THR A 60 -4.48 17.78 -17.73
C THR A 60 -3.29 16.90 -17.48
N ARG A 61 -2.13 17.50 -17.20
CA ARG A 61 -0.92 16.78 -16.78
C ARG A 61 -0.84 16.75 -15.25
N GLN A 62 -0.71 15.57 -14.67
CA GLN A 62 -0.58 15.35 -13.24
C GLN A 62 0.72 14.57 -12.96
N GLY A 63 1.81 15.32 -12.75
CA GLY A 63 3.15 14.75 -12.69
C GLY A 63 3.61 14.23 -14.06
N SER A 64 4.06 12.98 -14.14
CA SER A 64 4.39 12.30 -15.41
C SER A 64 3.16 11.77 -16.14
N ALA A 65 1.99 11.69 -15.50
CA ALA A 65 0.77 11.16 -16.09
C ALA A 65 -0.05 12.25 -16.80
N SER A 66 -0.69 11.90 -17.92
CA SER A 66 -1.69 12.74 -18.59
C SER A 66 -3.08 12.14 -18.43
N VAL A 67 -4.07 12.98 -18.15
CA VAL A 67 -5.46 12.59 -17.87
C VAL A 67 -6.38 13.29 -18.85
N SER A 68 -7.21 12.52 -19.55
CA SER A 68 -8.28 13.03 -20.42
C SER A 68 -9.56 13.18 -19.59
N HIS A 69 -10.13 14.39 -19.58
CA HIS A 69 -11.45 14.69 -18.99
C HIS A 69 -12.49 14.72 -20.09
N TYR A 70 -13.66 14.17 -19.82
CA TYR A 70 -14.78 14.20 -20.75
C TYR A 70 -16.09 14.45 -20.05
N ARG A 71 -17.07 14.91 -20.83
CA ARG A 71 -18.46 15.12 -20.39
C ARG A 71 -19.42 14.38 -21.29
N TYR A 72 -20.57 14.00 -20.75
CA TYR A 72 -21.67 13.41 -21.50
C TYR A 72 -22.99 13.76 -20.82
N GLU A 73 -24.09 13.63 -21.55
CA GLU A 73 -25.42 13.99 -21.08
C GLU A 73 -26.32 12.75 -21.12
N VAL A 74 -27.07 12.52 -20.04
CA VAL A 74 -28.08 11.47 -19.94
C VAL A 74 -29.32 12.10 -19.34
N ASP A 75 -30.44 12.02 -20.06
CA ASP A 75 -31.74 12.54 -19.63
C ASP A 75 -31.70 14.02 -19.16
N GLY A 76 -30.95 14.88 -19.85
CA GLY A 76 -30.82 16.30 -19.52
C GLY A 76 -29.81 16.61 -18.41
N VAL A 77 -29.16 15.61 -17.82
CA VAL A 77 -28.17 15.77 -16.75
C VAL A 77 -26.76 15.58 -17.31
N VAL A 78 -25.89 16.55 -17.06
CA VAL A 78 -24.49 16.51 -17.50
C VAL A 78 -23.63 15.81 -16.45
N TYR A 79 -22.91 14.79 -16.90
CA TYR A 79 -21.92 14.05 -16.13
C TYR A 79 -20.51 14.33 -16.64
N THR A 80 -19.54 14.24 -15.74
CA THR A 80 -18.12 14.38 -16.08
C THR A 80 -17.33 13.22 -15.52
N TRP A 81 -16.29 12.84 -16.24
CA TRP A 81 -15.40 11.75 -15.84
C TRP A 81 -13.99 11.99 -16.36
N ASN A 82 -13.05 11.21 -15.85
CA ASN A 82 -11.67 11.24 -16.29
C ASN A 82 -11.09 9.85 -16.44
N VAL A 83 -10.18 9.72 -17.39
CA VAL A 83 -9.46 8.47 -17.69
C VAL A 83 -8.01 8.78 -18.05
N ASP A 84 -7.16 7.77 -17.91
CA ASP A 84 -5.79 7.84 -18.41
C ASP A 84 -5.79 8.20 -19.90
N ARG A 85 -4.95 9.16 -20.30
CA ARG A 85 -4.81 9.61 -21.69
C ARG A 85 -4.56 8.44 -22.65
N LYS A 86 -3.87 7.38 -22.20
CA LYS A 86 -3.61 6.18 -23.00
C LYS A 86 -4.89 5.44 -23.39
N LYS A 87 -5.95 5.51 -22.58
CA LYS A 87 -7.25 4.90 -22.87
C LYS A 87 -8.14 5.77 -23.75
N LEU A 88 -7.88 7.07 -23.80
CA LEU A 88 -8.67 8.02 -24.57
C LEU A 88 -7.76 9.10 -25.18
N PRO A 89 -7.03 8.76 -26.26
CA PRO A 89 -6.34 9.74 -27.08
C PRO A 89 -7.36 10.57 -27.86
N GLY A 90 -7.09 11.85 -28.07
CA GLY A 90 -7.97 12.75 -28.83
C GLY A 90 -7.95 14.20 -28.33
N GLU A 91 -8.22 15.18 -29.17
CA GLU A 91 -8.16 16.58 -28.75
C GLU A 91 -9.44 17.06 -28.04
N PRO A 92 -9.36 18.05 -27.13
CA PRO A 92 -10.55 18.66 -26.54
C PRO A 92 -11.52 19.16 -27.62
N GLY A 93 -12.80 18.80 -27.48
CA GLY A 93 -13.84 19.03 -28.48
C GLY A 93 -14.22 17.80 -29.29
N GLU A 94 -13.37 16.77 -29.34
CA GLU A 94 -13.68 15.52 -30.04
C GLU A 94 -14.78 14.73 -29.33
N THR A 95 -15.67 14.14 -30.12
CA THR A 95 -16.73 13.24 -29.66
C THR A 95 -16.31 11.79 -29.80
N PHE A 96 -16.70 10.95 -28.85
CA PHE A 96 -16.39 9.53 -28.87
C PHE A 96 -17.49 8.72 -28.16
N ASP A 97 -17.54 7.43 -28.48
CA ASP A 97 -18.52 6.52 -27.88
C ASP A 97 -18.15 6.16 -26.44
N ILE A 98 -19.15 6.08 -25.59
CA ILE A 98 -19.04 5.60 -24.21
C ILE A 98 -20.07 4.51 -23.95
N THR A 99 -19.76 3.65 -22.98
CA THR A 99 -20.75 2.82 -22.31
C THR A 99 -21.00 3.41 -20.92
N TYR A 100 -22.26 3.67 -20.56
CA TYR A 100 -22.65 4.15 -19.23
C TYR A 100 -23.68 3.23 -18.57
N LEU A 101 -23.75 3.26 -17.25
CA LEU A 101 -24.71 2.46 -16.48
C LEU A 101 -26.02 3.26 -16.28
N PRO A 102 -27.18 2.84 -16.80
CA PRO A 102 -28.42 3.62 -16.70
C PRO A 102 -28.89 3.87 -15.26
N GLU A 103 -28.71 2.91 -14.37
CA GLU A 103 -29.10 2.96 -12.95
C GLU A 103 -28.18 3.89 -12.15
N ASP A 104 -26.99 4.20 -12.68
CA ASP A 104 -26.01 5.09 -12.09
C ASP A 104 -25.20 5.77 -13.20
N PRO A 105 -25.78 6.77 -13.89
CA PRO A 105 -25.18 7.37 -15.07
C PRO A 105 -23.85 8.07 -14.80
N SER A 106 -23.48 8.26 -13.52
CA SER A 106 -22.15 8.76 -13.13
C SER A 106 -21.01 7.79 -13.47
N LEU A 107 -21.32 6.51 -13.71
CA LEU A 107 -20.35 5.50 -14.12
C LEU A 107 -20.37 5.30 -15.63
N SER A 108 -19.27 5.70 -16.28
CA SER A 108 -19.04 5.43 -17.70
C SER A 108 -17.63 4.91 -17.99
N ARG A 109 -17.47 4.29 -19.16
CA ARG A 109 -16.19 3.87 -19.73
C ARG A 109 -16.15 4.26 -21.21
N PRO A 110 -14.99 4.70 -21.73
CA PRO A 110 -14.80 4.89 -23.17
C PRO A 110 -15.01 3.59 -23.93
N GLY A 111 -15.66 3.68 -25.10
CA GLY A 111 -15.91 2.57 -26.01
C GLY A 111 -16.89 1.52 -25.48
N SER A 112 -16.87 0.35 -26.11
CA SER A 112 -17.62 -0.83 -25.68
C SER A 112 -16.92 -1.51 -24.51
N TYR A 113 -17.58 -1.59 -23.36
CA TYR A 113 -16.99 -2.19 -22.16
C TYR A 113 -17.10 -3.72 -22.18
N SER A 114 -15.96 -4.41 -22.29
CA SER A 114 -15.91 -5.87 -22.45
C SER A 114 -15.66 -6.64 -21.14
N ASN A 115 -15.98 -7.94 -21.12
CA ASN A 115 -15.64 -8.83 -19.99
C ASN A 115 -14.14 -8.92 -19.72
N VAL A 116 -13.29 -8.74 -20.74
CA VAL A 116 -11.83 -8.73 -20.59
C VAL A 116 -11.36 -7.48 -19.82
N GLU A 117 -11.94 -6.32 -20.15
CA GLU A 117 -11.67 -5.08 -19.44
C GLU A 117 -12.22 -5.11 -18.00
N LEU A 118 -13.38 -5.74 -17.82
CA LEU A 118 -13.96 -6.01 -16.51
C LEU A 118 -12.99 -6.80 -15.63
N ASP A 119 -12.48 -7.93 -16.11
CA ASP A 119 -11.55 -8.77 -15.35
C ASP A 119 -10.24 -8.03 -15.02
N ALA A 120 -9.71 -7.26 -15.97
CA ALA A 120 -8.52 -6.43 -15.77
C ALA A 120 -8.75 -5.30 -14.75
N GLU A 121 -9.88 -4.62 -14.78
CA GLU A 121 -10.21 -3.55 -13.82
C GLU A 121 -10.57 -4.11 -12.43
N LEU A 122 -11.23 -5.27 -12.37
CA LEU A 122 -11.62 -5.89 -11.11
C LEU A 122 -10.41 -6.41 -10.33
N ASN A 123 -9.42 -7.03 -10.99
CA ASN A 123 -8.28 -7.66 -10.33
C ASN A 123 -8.68 -8.38 -9.02
N LEU A 124 -9.65 -9.31 -9.14
CA LEU A 124 -10.31 -9.95 -8.00
C LEU A 124 -9.35 -10.57 -6.97
N PRO A 125 -8.22 -11.21 -7.37
CA PRO A 125 -7.26 -11.74 -6.41
C PRO A 125 -6.72 -10.67 -5.48
N PHE A 126 -6.34 -9.51 -6.01
CA PHE A 126 -5.84 -8.39 -5.21
C PHE A 126 -6.94 -7.81 -4.31
N ARG A 127 -8.12 -7.49 -4.87
CA ARG A 127 -9.22 -6.87 -4.11
C ARG A 127 -9.74 -7.76 -2.98
N ARG A 128 -9.70 -9.08 -3.12
CA ARG A 128 -10.09 -10.02 -2.06
C ARG A 128 -8.94 -10.30 -1.09
N GLY A 129 -7.71 -10.42 -1.60
CA GLY A 129 -6.53 -10.71 -0.78
C GLY A 129 -6.14 -9.56 0.14
N PHE A 130 -6.27 -8.31 -0.31
CA PHE A 130 -5.81 -7.15 0.45
C PHE A 130 -6.57 -6.93 1.77
N PRO A 131 -7.93 -6.90 1.81
CA PRO A 131 -8.68 -6.82 3.06
C PRO A 131 -8.38 -8.01 4.00
N LEU A 132 -8.26 -9.22 3.44
CA LEU A 132 -7.93 -10.41 4.22
C LEU A 132 -6.53 -10.29 4.87
N GLY A 133 -5.54 -9.78 4.12
CA GLY A 133 -4.20 -9.52 4.64
C GLY A 133 -4.21 -8.54 5.82
N ILE A 134 -4.96 -7.45 5.72
CA ILE A 134 -5.16 -6.49 6.82
C ILE A 134 -5.82 -7.17 8.02
N PHE A 135 -6.88 -7.96 7.80
CA PHE A 135 -7.56 -8.71 8.86
C PHE A 135 -6.59 -9.65 9.59
N VAL A 136 -5.82 -10.45 8.86
CA VAL A 136 -4.86 -11.41 9.45
C VAL A 136 -3.78 -10.69 10.24
N LEU A 137 -3.22 -9.61 9.70
CA LEU A 137 -2.15 -8.84 10.36
C LEU A 137 -2.62 -8.27 11.71
N PHE A 138 -3.69 -7.49 11.69
CA PHE A 138 -4.19 -6.82 12.91
C PHE A 138 -4.90 -7.79 13.86
N GLY A 139 -5.56 -8.82 13.33
CA GLY A 139 -6.16 -9.91 14.12
C GLY A 139 -5.09 -10.68 14.89
N SER A 140 -3.95 -10.97 14.25
CA SER A 140 -2.80 -11.61 14.92
C SER A 140 -2.22 -10.72 16.02
N ALA A 141 -2.06 -9.40 15.77
CA ALA A 141 -1.62 -8.46 16.78
C ALA A 141 -2.58 -8.40 17.98
N ALA A 142 -3.89 -8.35 17.74
CA ALA A 142 -4.91 -8.39 18.77
C ALA A 142 -4.88 -9.71 19.58
N ALA A 143 -4.69 -10.84 18.91
CA ALA A 143 -4.56 -12.15 19.54
C ALA A 143 -3.30 -12.23 20.43
N LEU A 144 -2.18 -11.63 20.01
CA LEU A 144 -0.96 -11.56 20.81
C LEU A 144 -1.12 -10.70 22.08
N CYS A 145 -1.83 -9.57 21.98
CA CYS A 145 -2.21 -8.77 23.15
C CYS A 145 -3.13 -9.58 24.08
N HIS A 146 -4.16 -10.26 23.53
CA HIS A 146 -5.08 -11.07 24.32
C HIS A 146 -4.37 -12.22 25.06
N ARG A 147 -3.50 -12.95 24.36
CA ARG A 147 -2.69 -14.02 24.95
C ARG A 147 -1.84 -13.50 26.11
N ASN A 148 -1.33 -12.27 26.03
CA ASN A 148 -0.54 -11.69 27.12
C ASN A 148 -1.35 -11.35 28.34
N ILE A 149 -2.50 -10.70 28.14
CA ILE A 149 -3.42 -10.36 29.22
C ILE A 149 -3.76 -11.64 30.00
N ARG A 150 -4.12 -12.72 29.30
CA ARG A 150 -4.39 -14.02 29.93
C ARG A 150 -3.18 -14.58 30.68
N ARG A 151 -1.96 -14.50 30.12
CA ARG A 151 -0.74 -14.95 30.80
C ARG A 151 -0.49 -14.16 32.09
N LEU A 152 -0.58 -12.83 32.02
CA LEU A 152 -0.36 -11.95 33.18
C LEU A 152 -1.46 -12.11 34.23
N GLN A 153 -2.71 -12.38 33.84
CA GLN A 153 -3.79 -12.69 34.79
C GLN A 153 -3.57 -14.04 35.50
N LYS A 154 -2.98 -15.03 34.81
CA LYS A 154 -2.61 -16.34 35.39
C LYS A 154 -1.34 -16.30 36.26
N GLY A 155 -0.87 -15.12 36.66
CA GLY A 155 0.31 -14.98 37.53
C GLY A 155 1.65 -15.20 36.84
N ALA A 156 1.71 -15.28 35.50
CA ALA A 156 3.00 -15.41 34.80
C ALA A 156 3.96 -14.28 35.22
N PRO A 157 5.28 -14.54 35.33
CA PRO A 157 6.24 -13.54 35.74
C PRO A 157 6.21 -12.35 34.77
N VAL A 158 6.30 -11.13 35.32
CA VAL A 158 6.38 -9.92 34.51
C VAL A 158 7.76 -9.91 33.84
N SER A 159 7.79 -10.06 32.52
CA SER A 159 9.03 -9.92 31.77
C SER A 159 9.51 -8.47 31.90
N THR A 160 10.68 -8.27 32.50
CA THR A 160 11.38 -6.98 32.52
C THR A 160 12.00 -6.65 31.17
N LYS A 161 12.15 -7.64 30.28
CA LYS A 161 12.66 -7.45 28.94
C LYS A 161 11.54 -7.00 27.99
N PRO A 162 11.78 -5.98 27.14
CA PRO A 162 10.84 -5.59 26.11
C PRO A 162 10.51 -6.79 25.22
N ARG A 163 9.21 -6.97 24.96
CA ARG A 163 8.63 -8.19 24.37
C ARG A 163 9.08 -8.43 22.94
N ILE A 164 9.36 -7.34 22.24
CA ILE A 164 10.00 -7.33 20.94
C ILE A 164 11.27 -6.52 21.14
N SER A 165 12.43 -7.14 20.93
CA SER A 165 13.68 -6.40 20.91
C SER A 165 13.63 -5.39 19.76
N PRO A 166 14.31 -4.23 19.85
CA PRO A 166 14.41 -3.30 18.73
C PRO A 166 14.80 -3.99 17.42
N ASP A 167 15.66 -5.00 17.51
CA ASP A 167 16.10 -5.81 16.38
C ASP A 167 14.96 -6.65 15.79
N GLY A 168 14.16 -7.29 16.65
CA GLY A 168 12.97 -8.02 16.24
C GLY A 168 11.94 -7.10 15.59
N ALA A 169 11.70 -5.92 16.18
CA ALA A 169 10.77 -4.93 15.63
C ALA A 169 11.23 -4.47 14.25
N GLY A 170 12.51 -4.16 14.10
CA GLY A 170 13.10 -3.73 12.84
C GLY A 170 12.98 -4.79 11.75
N ARG A 171 13.25 -6.06 12.06
CA ARG A 171 13.09 -7.16 11.10
C ARG A 171 11.64 -7.39 10.70
N ILE A 172 10.69 -7.26 11.64
CA ILE A 172 9.26 -7.35 11.34
C ILE A 172 8.84 -6.22 10.39
N VAL A 173 9.26 -4.98 10.67
CA VAL A 173 8.98 -3.83 9.79
C VAL A 173 9.60 -4.05 8.40
N ALA A 174 10.85 -4.51 8.33
CA ALA A 174 11.50 -4.84 7.07
C ALA A 174 10.72 -5.90 6.27
N ALA A 175 10.32 -7.00 6.93
CA ALA A 175 9.56 -8.07 6.30
C ALA A 175 8.19 -7.59 5.79
N LEU A 176 7.49 -6.76 6.57
CA LEU A 176 6.21 -6.18 6.16
C LEU A 176 6.35 -5.27 4.95
N LEU A 177 7.37 -4.41 4.93
CA LEU A 177 7.65 -3.53 3.79
C LEU A 177 8.05 -4.32 2.55
N LEU A 178 8.88 -5.36 2.69
CA LEU A 178 9.21 -6.24 1.57
C LEU A 178 7.96 -6.94 1.04
N ALA A 179 7.10 -7.46 1.92
CA ALA A 179 5.84 -8.08 1.51
C ALA A 179 4.94 -7.08 0.76
N CYS A 180 4.89 -5.82 1.19
CA CYS A 180 4.17 -4.77 0.46
C CYS A 180 4.76 -4.53 -0.94
N VAL A 181 6.09 -4.41 -1.06
CA VAL A 181 6.77 -4.24 -2.36
C VAL A 181 6.46 -5.41 -3.28
N LEU A 182 6.61 -6.64 -2.79
CA LEU A 182 6.33 -7.85 -3.59
C LEU A 182 4.85 -7.98 -3.97
N ALA A 183 3.93 -7.52 -3.10
CA ALA A 183 2.51 -7.54 -3.40
C ALA A 183 2.14 -6.58 -4.55
N VAL A 184 2.89 -5.50 -4.77
CA VAL A 184 2.69 -4.57 -5.90
C VAL A 184 2.92 -5.28 -7.23
N ASN A 185 3.82 -6.28 -7.29
CA ASN A 185 4.05 -7.10 -8.49
C ASN A 185 2.86 -8.00 -8.85
N LEU A 186 1.85 -8.11 -7.99
CA LEU A 186 0.62 -8.83 -8.30
C LEU A 186 -0.37 -7.98 -9.12
N ASP A 187 -0.14 -6.66 -9.23
CA ASP A 187 -0.97 -5.79 -10.06
C ASP A 187 -0.67 -6.01 -11.56
N PRO A 188 -1.69 -6.34 -12.39
CA PRO A 188 -1.52 -6.51 -13.82
C PRO A 188 -0.88 -5.31 -14.53
N LYS A 189 -1.14 -4.07 -14.07
CA LYS A 189 -0.54 -2.87 -14.65
C LYS A 189 0.95 -2.80 -14.39
N VAL A 190 1.37 -3.17 -13.17
CA VAL A 190 2.79 -3.25 -12.80
C VAL A 190 3.48 -4.34 -13.61
N ARG A 191 2.85 -5.51 -13.76
CA ARG A 191 3.37 -6.59 -14.61
C ARG A 191 3.53 -6.17 -16.07
N ALA A 192 2.57 -5.42 -16.62
CA ALA A 192 2.66 -4.89 -17.97
C ALA A 192 3.88 -3.96 -18.13
N VAL A 193 4.13 -3.09 -17.15
CA VAL A 193 5.33 -2.23 -17.11
C VAL A 193 6.61 -3.06 -17.02
N GLN A 194 6.64 -4.10 -16.18
CA GLN A 194 7.79 -5.00 -16.05
C GLN A 194 8.09 -5.73 -17.37
N ILE A 195 7.06 -6.22 -18.05
CA ILE A 195 7.19 -6.86 -19.37
C ILE A 195 7.70 -5.86 -20.42
N ALA A 196 7.21 -4.62 -20.40
CA ALA A 196 7.68 -3.57 -21.30
C ALA A 196 9.16 -3.21 -21.04
N ALA A 197 9.59 -3.17 -19.77
CA ALA A 197 10.95 -2.80 -19.40
C ALA A 197 11.98 -3.92 -19.66
N PHE A 198 11.64 -5.16 -19.32
CA PHE A 198 12.58 -6.30 -19.26
C PHE A 198 12.27 -7.42 -20.26
N GLY A 199 11.19 -7.30 -21.05
CA GLY A 199 10.67 -8.36 -21.90
C GLY A 199 9.80 -9.37 -21.14
N PRO A 200 9.12 -10.30 -21.83
CA PRO A 200 8.21 -11.25 -21.21
C PRO A 200 8.93 -12.34 -20.39
N ALA A 201 10.13 -12.73 -20.83
CA ALA A 201 10.90 -13.82 -20.23
C ALA A 201 12.40 -13.49 -20.08
N PRO A 202 12.79 -12.49 -19.27
CA PRO A 202 14.19 -12.20 -18.99
C PRO A 202 14.88 -13.44 -18.40
N PHE A 203 16.02 -13.83 -18.99
CA PHE A 203 16.77 -15.03 -18.61
C PHE A 203 15.96 -16.35 -18.66
N GLY A 204 14.88 -16.40 -19.46
CA GLY A 204 14.00 -17.56 -19.57
C GLY A 204 12.99 -17.71 -18.42
N LEU A 205 12.91 -16.75 -17.50
CA LEU A 205 11.95 -16.73 -16.39
C LEU A 205 10.88 -15.64 -16.60
N PRO A 206 9.66 -15.80 -16.08
CA PRO A 206 8.64 -14.76 -16.16
C PRO A 206 9.13 -13.43 -15.56
N ALA A 207 8.86 -12.31 -16.24
CA ALA A 207 9.33 -10.98 -15.84
C ALA A 207 9.06 -10.64 -14.37
N TRP A 208 7.85 -10.95 -13.88
CA TRP A 208 7.45 -10.68 -12.49
C TRP A 208 8.33 -11.42 -11.46
N LEU A 209 8.81 -12.62 -11.79
CA LEU A 209 9.66 -13.41 -10.91
C LEU A 209 11.07 -12.83 -10.86
N VAL A 210 11.63 -12.47 -12.01
CA VAL A 210 12.96 -11.83 -12.07
C VAL A 210 12.96 -10.51 -11.32
N VAL A 211 11.93 -9.67 -11.53
CA VAL A 211 11.80 -8.40 -10.81
C VAL A 211 11.63 -8.64 -9.31
N ALA A 212 10.81 -9.59 -8.88
CA ALA A 212 10.67 -9.93 -7.46
C ALA A 212 12.00 -10.37 -6.82
N LEU A 213 12.82 -11.17 -7.52
CA LEU A 213 14.14 -11.58 -7.02
C LEU A 213 15.11 -10.40 -6.91
N VAL A 214 15.11 -9.52 -7.90
CA VAL A 214 15.91 -8.28 -7.89
C VAL A 214 15.47 -7.37 -6.75
N GLU A 215 14.16 -7.19 -6.55
CA GLU A 215 13.61 -6.42 -5.43
C GLU A 215 14.00 -7.02 -4.07
N ILE A 216 13.94 -8.34 -3.90
CA ILE A 216 14.40 -9.02 -2.67
C ILE A 216 15.88 -8.71 -2.42
N ALA A 217 16.73 -8.85 -3.45
CA ALA A 217 18.16 -8.58 -3.35
C ALA A 217 18.45 -7.11 -2.99
N LEU A 218 17.79 -6.18 -3.67
CA LEU A 218 17.93 -4.74 -3.43
C LEU A 218 17.35 -4.32 -2.08
N PHE A 219 16.34 -5.04 -1.57
CA PHE A 219 15.73 -4.75 -0.28
C PHE A 219 16.48 -5.39 0.89
N ALA A 220 17.30 -6.41 0.66
CA ALA A 220 18.04 -7.12 1.71
C ALA A 220 18.78 -6.22 2.72
N PRO A 221 19.45 -5.11 2.33
CA PRO A 221 20.10 -4.20 3.27
C PRO A 221 19.15 -3.62 4.34
N PHE A 222 17.85 -3.49 4.04
CA PHE A 222 16.88 -2.96 5.00
C PHE A 222 16.64 -3.88 6.21
N PHE A 223 16.88 -5.19 6.08
CA PHE A 223 16.86 -6.10 7.23
C PHE A 223 17.98 -5.81 8.24
N TRP A 224 19.02 -5.09 7.82
CA TRP A 224 20.05 -4.55 8.70
C TRP A 224 19.69 -3.13 9.17
N VAL A 225 19.22 -2.26 8.27
CA VAL A 225 18.93 -0.84 8.57
C VAL A 225 17.79 -0.68 9.59
N PHE A 226 16.67 -1.38 9.42
CA PHE A 226 15.50 -1.20 10.28
C PHE A 226 15.72 -1.57 11.76
N PRO A 227 16.45 -2.64 12.11
CA PRO A 227 16.91 -2.87 13.49
C PRO A 227 17.60 -1.67 14.12
N HIS A 228 18.54 -1.04 13.41
CA HIS A 228 19.25 0.14 13.91
C HIS A 228 18.32 1.35 14.04
N LEU A 229 17.39 1.55 13.10
CA LEU A 229 16.37 2.59 13.21
C LEU A 229 15.48 2.36 14.46
N MET A 230 15.05 1.13 14.70
CA MET A 230 14.23 0.79 15.86
C MET A 230 14.95 0.94 17.20
N ARG A 231 16.27 0.73 17.25
CA ARG A 231 17.05 1.05 18.45
C ARG A 231 16.98 2.54 18.79
N LEU A 232 17.19 3.41 17.79
CA LEU A 232 17.14 4.87 17.97
C LEU A 232 15.74 5.35 18.35
N VAL A 233 14.71 4.88 17.62
CA VAL A 233 13.32 5.30 17.83
C VAL A 233 12.81 4.84 19.20
N LEU A 234 13.04 3.58 19.57
CA LEU A 234 12.60 3.07 20.88
C LEU A 234 13.42 3.67 22.02
N GLY A 235 14.73 3.89 21.85
CA GLY A 235 15.56 4.60 22.82
C GLY A 235 15.01 6.00 23.13
N ARG A 236 14.67 6.75 22.09
CA ARG A 236 14.07 8.08 22.23
C ARG A 236 12.67 8.06 22.82
N TYR A 237 11.85 7.09 22.44
CA TYR A 237 10.53 6.92 23.04
C TYR A 237 10.62 6.65 24.55
N THR A 238 11.58 5.83 24.99
CA THR A 238 11.79 5.58 26.43
C THR A 238 12.26 6.81 27.20
N GLN A 239 12.84 7.80 26.52
CA GLN A 239 13.24 9.10 27.09
C GLN A 239 12.10 10.14 27.04
N GLY A 240 10.87 9.75 26.68
CA GLY A 240 9.72 10.65 26.57
C GLY A 240 9.55 11.32 25.20
N GLY A 241 10.31 10.89 24.20
CA GLY A 241 10.19 11.39 22.83
C GLY A 241 8.89 10.95 22.13
N SER A 242 8.49 11.71 21.09
CA SER A 242 7.33 11.40 20.25
C SER A 242 7.67 10.44 19.11
N LEU A 243 6.72 9.58 18.73
CA LEU A 243 6.80 8.70 17.55
C LEU A 243 6.25 9.35 16.26
N SER A 244 6.09 10.68 16.25
CA SER A 244 5.68 11.40 15.03
C SER A 244 6.76 11.30 13.94
N LYS A 245 6.41 11.63 12.68
CA LYS A 245 7.38 11.67 11.57
C LYS A 245 8.60 12.54 11.91
N LEU A 246 8.36 13.71 12.50
CA LEU A 246 9.40 14.60 13.00
C LEU A 246 10.16 13.99 14.17
N GLY A 247 9.47 13.28 15.07
CA GLY A 247 10.10 12.55 16.18
C GLY A 247 11.10 11.48 15.72
N ILE A 248 10.81 10.76 14.62
CA ILE A 248 11.73 9.77 14.04
C ILE A 248 12.97 10.45 13.45
N VAL A 249 12.79 11.54 12.69
CA VAL A 249 13.91 12.30 12.13
C VAL A 249 14.78 12.87 13.24
N LEU A 250 14.17 13.47 14.26
CA LEU A 250 14.86 13.99 15.43
C LEU A 250 15.58 12.89 16.21
N ALA A 251 15.01 11.69 16.30
CA ALA A 251 15.66 10.56 16.95
C ALA A 251 16.98 10.17 16.28
N VAL A 252 17.03 10.22 14.95
CA VAL A 252 18.26 9.95 14.19
C VAL A 252 19.24 11.12 14.31
N ALA A 253 18.75 12.36 14.16
CA ALA A 253 19.60 13.55 14.17
C ALA A 253 20.28 13.78 15.54
N GLN A 254 19.52 13.60 16.62
CA GLN A 254 19.99 13.86 17.98
C GLN A 254 20.60 12.63 18.66
N ALA A 255 20.86 11.54 17.94
CA ALA A 255 21.45 10.33 18.51
C ALA A 255 22.80 10.63 19.21
N GLY A 256 22.97 10.10 20.42
CA GLY A 256 24.16 10.36 21.24
C GLY A 256 25.45 9.68 20.70
N PRO A 257 26.61 9.92 21.31
CA PRO A 257 27.88 9.30 20.91
C PRO A 257 27.83 7.76 20.90
N GLU A 258 27.13 7.17 21.88
CA GLU A 258 26.94 5.72 22.00
C GLU A 258 26.12 5.12 20.84
N GLU A 259 25.27 5.93 20.21
CA GLU A 259 24.40 5.53 19.12
C GLU A 259 24.99 5.84 17.74
N ARG A 260 26.24 6.35 17.67
CA ARG A 260 26.89 6.79 16.42
C ARG A 260 26.88 5.71 15.34
N ARG A 261 27.14 4.46 15.70
CA ARG A 261 27.10 3.33 14.75
C ARG A 261 25.71 3.13 14.16
N SER A 262 24.68 3.15 14.99
CA SER A 262 23.29 3.00 14.53
C SER A 262 22.86 4.17 13.64
N ARG A 263 23.24 5.40 14.01
CA ARG A 263 22.99 6.58 13.18
C ARG A 263 23.66 6.44 11.81
N LEU A 264 24.93 6.07 11.76
CA LEU A 264 25.66 5.90 10.49
C LEU A 264 25.00 4.85 9.59
N VAL A 265 24.59 3.70 10.14
CA VAL A 265 23.89 2.66 9.39
C VAL A 265 22.56 3.17 8.83
N VAL A 266 21.78 3.91 9.63
CA VAL A 266 20.49 4.47 9.19
C VAL A 266 20.68 5.53 8.10
N VAL A 267 21.66 6.41 8.25
CA VAL A 267 22.00 7.42 7.23
C VAL A 267 22.48 6.75 5.94
N ALA A 268 23.36 5.76 6.03
CA ALA A 268 23.82 4.99 4.87
C ALA A 268 22.66 4.27 4.18
N GLY A 269 21.74 3.69 4.95
CA GLY A 269 20.51 3.08 4.41
C GLY A 269 19.60 4.08 3.70
N LEU A 270 19.46 5.29 4.23
CA LEU A 270 18.70 6.37 3.58
C LEU A 270 19.37 6.82 2.28
N VAL A 271 20.69 7.03 2.28
CA VAL A 271 21.45 7.38 1.07
C VAL A 271 21.31 6.29 0.01
N TYR A 272 21.42 5.01 0.41
CA TYR A 272 21.19 3.88 -0.48
C TYR A 272 19.77 3.89 -1.07
N PHE A 273 18.75 4.11 -0.25
CA PHE A 273 17.36 4.21 -0.72
C PHE A 273 17.17 5.32 -1.75
N ILE A 274 17.70 6.52 -1.46
CA ILE A 274 17.62 7.66 -2.37
C ILE A 274 18.30 7.33 -3.69
N ALA A 275 19.53 6.79 -3.65
CA ALA A 275 20.25 6.39 -4.85
C ALA A 275 19.48 5.34 -5.68
N LEU A 276 18.86 4.37 -5.01
CA LEU A 276 18.05 3.33 -5.66
C LEU A 276 16.83 3.92 -6.37
N VAL A 277 16.07 4.79 -5.68
CA VAL A 277 14.88 5.44 -6.25
C VAL A 277 15.28 6.36 -7.40
N THR A 278 16.36 7.15 -7.25
CA THR A 278 16.87 8.00 -8.32
C THR A 278 17.29 7.18 -9.54
N ALA A 279 18.01 6.08 -9.34
CA ALA A 279 18.40 5.18 -10.42
C ALA A 279 17.17 4.60 -11.16
N TRP A 280 16.13 4.20 -10.42
CA TRP A 280 14.88 3.72 -11.02
C TRP A 280 14.16 4.82 -11.80
N ILE A 281 14.06 6.04 -11.27
CA ILE A 281 13.42 7.17 -11.97
C ILE A 281 14.15 7.47 -13.28
N VAL A 282 15.47 7.57 -13.25
CA VAL A 282 16.28 7.82 -14.47
C VAL A 282 16.12 6.68 -15.48
N PHE A 283 16.09 5.43 -15.00
CA PHE A 283 15.86 4.28 -15.86
C PHE A 283 14.46 4.31 -16.52
N ALA A 284 13.41 4.55 -15.73
CA ALA A 284 12.04 4.62 -16.22
C ALA A 284 11.86 5.73 -17.26
N ASP A 285 12.39 6.93 -16.96
CA ASP A 285 12.38 8.07 -17.88
C ASP A 285 13.10 7.73 -19.20
N SER A 286 14.29 7.11 -19.14
CA SER A 286 15.03 6.67 -20.34
C SER A 286 14.31 5.65 -21.21
N ARG A 287 13.27 4.99 -20.66
CA ARG A 287 12.44 4.00 -21.35
C ARG A 287 11.05 4.54 -21.71
N GLY A 288 10.74 5.80 -21.39
CA GLY A 288 9.42 6.40 -21.62
C GLY A 288 8.31 5.74 -20.79
N ILE A 289 8.65 5.23 -19.60
CA ILE A 289 7.75 4.52 -18.68
C ILE A 289 7.22 5.48 -17.60
#